data_AF-A0ABD3NIJ3-F1
#
_entry.id   AF-A0ABD3NIJ3-F1
#
_cell.length_a   1.000
_cell.length_b   1.000
_cell.length_c   1.000
_cell.angle_alpha   90.00
_cell.angle_beta   90.00
_cell.angle_gamma   90.00
#
_symmetry.space_group_name_H-M   'P 1'
#
loop_
_entity.id
_entity.type
_entity.pdbx_description
1 polymer ?
#
loop_
_entity_poly.entity_id
_entity_poly.type
_entity_poly.pdbx_seq_one_letter_code
_entity_poly.pdbx_strand_id
1 'polypeptide(L)'
;MHDKILGIQVQEFSQKPSNIFIRLLNKHHHPTQGGNKKCTGVPTMLAPSSKVVAFLLALCLSSRSALASYHAEPVPTPEPTPAAIDPADGSKDCTKDICESQLSKDLLLKYQINVPSGTTLDVCEKCTISMEAIYDGEAWISIGFSTDGLMLGSEAVIGIPGGVPQKYVMESKSIDGVVPMPDSAQTLTDAIAEVIDGQTIMKFTKIMKETDEIEITTQANTFLWAYGSSATLGYHSARSPFDLNLSSSLVEEVKVPNYSAWLAHGIMAFLAWGVLLPFGVNSSLFRGLLPKEPLWFNLHRAFNTTAFALFVAAFSVAVSYTKKEGAGNFKTIHGKTGLLLFTSTAMQVTGGYFRPHAPLPDSGEEKTLFRKVWETKHRCFGLGALALGFWQMSEGIELFSIKFSVSASNEGKVCIAYWVWIGFMTATLLLGVWYSKIRKETPGKGNSPPAVEDTEFSVVMPKDAMLDVEVDADGQG
;
A
#
# COMPACT_ATOMS: atom_id res chain seq x y z
N MET A 1 12.64 26.02 61.36
CA MET A 1 13.70 26.73 60.60
C MET A 1 14.78 25.72 60.27
N HIS A 2 15.09 25.31 59.06
CA HIS A 2 14.71 25.74 57.72
C HIS A 2 14.90 24.51 56.82
N ASP A 3 13.82 24.06 56.16
CA ASP A 3 13.91 23.29 54.93
C ASP A 3 14.40 24.22 53.82
N LYS A 4 15.44 23.84 53.07
CA LYS A 4 15.79 24.39 51.75
C LYS A 4 17.01 23.67 51.15
N ILE A 5 16.80 22.77 50.20
CA ILE A 5 17.64 22.52 49.00
C ILE A 5 16.68 21.99 47.91
N LEU A 6 16.05 22.85 47.10
CA LEU A 6 16.32 23.09 45.66
C LEU A 6 16.63 21.77 44.90
N GLY A 7 15.76 21.20 44.07
CA GLY A 7 15.01 21.83 42.98
C GLY A 7 15.72 21.56 41.65
N ILE A 8 15.73 20.30 41.19
CA ILE A 8 16.21 19.93 39.84
C ILE A 8 14.99 19.54 39.00
N GLN A 9 14.64 20.42 38.06
CA GLN A 9 13.69 20.17 36.98
C GLN A 9 14.34 19.23 35.95
N VAL A 10 13.68 18.12 35.67
CA VAL A 10 14.01 17.22 34.56
C VAL A 10 13.51 17.87 33.27
N GLN A 11 14.43 18.30 32.40
CA GLN A 11 14.10 18.75 31.05
C GLN A 11 13.66 17.56 30.19
N GLU A 12 12.45 17.63 29.65
CA GLU A 12 11.98 16.75 28.56
C GLU A 12 12.82 16.99 27.30
N PHE A 13 13.46 15.91 26.82
CA PHE A 13 14.09 15.87 25.51
C PHE A 13 13.02 15.79 24.41
N SER A 14 12.66 16.95 23.85
CA SER A 14 11.93 17.04 22.58
C SER A 14 12.82 16.54 21.43
N GLN A 15 12.62 15.31 20.99
CA GLN A 15 13.22 14.79 19.75
C GLN A 15 12.49 15.36 18.53
N LYS A 16 13.00 16.46 17.99
CA LYS A 16 12.69 16.90 16.62
C LYS A 16 13.39 15.97 15.60
N PRO A 17 12.68 15.36 14.64
CA PRO A 17 13.35 14.76 13.49
C PRO A 17 13.84 15.87 12.54
N SER A 18 15.14 15.83 12.23
CA SER A 18 15.82 16.74 11.31
C SER A 18 15.34 16.53 9.87
N ASN A 19 14.44 17.40 9.41
CA ASN A 19 13.95 17.43 8.02
C ASN A 19 14.92 18.22 7.11
N ILE A 20 15.95 17.54 6.59
CA ILE A 20 16.80 18.06 5.52
C ILE A 20 16.14 17.92 4.14
N PHE A 21 15.21 16.99 3.95
CA PHE A 21 14.55 16.76 2.66
C PHE A 21 13.37 17.71 2.34
N ILE A 22 12.79 18.37 3.36
CA ILE A 22 11.62 19.26 3.19
C ILE A 22 12.02 20.71 2.85
N ARG A 23 13.25 21.15 3.17
CA ARG A 23 13.66 22.55 2.96
C ARG A 23 13.93 22.93 1.50
N LEU A 24 14.02 21.97 0.57
CA LEU A 24 14.29 22.25 -0.84
C LEU A 24 13.02 22.48 -1.70
N LEU A 25 11.82 22.23 -1.18
CA LEU A 25 10.58 22.32 -1.97
C LEU A 25 9.72 23.56 -1.69
N ASN A 26 10.15 24.46 -0.79
CA ASN A 26 9.31 25.53 -0.27
C ASN A 26 9.82 26.95 -0.60
N LYS A 27 10.12 27.20 -1.89
CA LYS A 27 10.28 28.58 -2.36
C LYS A 27 9.43 28.81 -3.61
N HIS A 28 8.39 29.62 -3.41
CA HIS A 28 7.40 30.10 -4.37
C HIS A 28 6.36 29.07 -4.80
N HIS A 29 5.11 29.24 -4.35
CA HIS A 29 3.92 29.39 -5.21
C HIS A 29 2.71 29.79 -4.36
N HIS A 30 1.96 30.79 -4.83
CA HIS A 30 0.67 31.22 -4.29
C HIS A 30 -0.40 30.12 -4.43
N PRO A 31 -1.43 30.09 -3.58
CA PRO A 31 -2.43 29.03 -3.61
C PRO A 31 -3.43 29.26 -4.75
N THR A 32 -3.29 28.51 -5.83
CA THR A 32 -4.39 28.25 -6.77
C THR A 32 -5.07 26.95 -6.38
N GLN A 33 -6.40 26.97 -6.27
CA GLN A 33 -7.25 25.81 -6.02
C GLN A 33 -6.91 24.66 -7.00
N GLY A 34 -6.16 23.68 -6.53
CA GLY A 34 -5.83 22.47 -7.29
C GLY A 34 -6.74 21.35 -6.82
N GLY A 35 -7.62 20.86 -7.69
CA GLY A 35 -8.46 19.71 -7.43
C GLY A 35 -7.63 18.52 -6.92
N ASN A 36 -8.03 17.97 -5.77
CA ASN A 36 -7.40 16.83 -5.13
C ASN A 36 -7.41 15.62 -6.07
N LYS A 37 -6.28 15.35 -6.71
CA LYS A 37 -6.11 14.18 -7.59
C LYS A 37 -6.08 12.91 -6.74
N LYS A 38 -7.09 12.07 -6.95
CA LYS A 38 -7.25 10.74 -6.34
C LYS A 38 -6.04 9.85 -6.66
N CYS A 39 -5.75 8.88 -5.78
CA CYS A 39 -4.87 7.75 -6.15
C CYS A 39 -5.43 6.89 -7.28
N THR A 40 -6.71 7.04 -7.61
CA THR A 40 -7.45 6.27 -8.62
C THR A 40 -7.62 7.01 -9.97
N GLY A 41 -7.07 8.21 -10.14
CA GLY A 41 -7.46 9.16 -11.20
C GLY A 41 -6.53 9.35 -12.41
N VAL A 42 -5.71 8.38 -12.82
CA VAL A 42 -4.85 8.45 -14.04
C VAL A 42 -4.92 7.08 -14.76
N PRO A 43 -5.02 7.06 -16.11
CA PRO A 43 -6.04 6.32 -16.85
C PRO A 43 -6.01 4.82 -16.57
N THR A 44 -7.19 4.23 -16.67
CA THR A 44 -7.53 2.80 -16.69
C THR A 44 -6.45 1.95 -17.39
N MET A 45 -5.35 1.67 -16.69
CA MET A 45 -4.57 0.48 -16.91
C MET A 45 -5.48 -0.63 -16.44
N LEU A 46 -6.16 -1.24 -17.41
CA LEU A 46 -7.07 -2.38 -17.28
C LEU A 46 -6.77 -3.13 -15.98
N ALA A 47 -7.65 -2.99 -14.99
CA ALA A 47 -7.76 -3.99 -13.94
C ALA A 47 -7.75 -5.34 -14.67
N PRO A 48 -6.83 -6.27 -14.34
CA PRO A 48 -6.79 -7.55 -15.04
C PRO A 48 -8.19 -8.14 -14.91
N SER A 49 -8.85 -8.36 -16.06
CA SER A 49 -10.21 -8.88 -16.08
C SER A 49 -10.31 -10.09 -15.15
N SER A 50 -11.48 -10.35 -14.57
CA SER A 50 -11.73 -11.53 -13.74
C SER A 50 -11.19 -12.83 -14.36
N LYS A 51 -11.10 -12.89 -15.70
CA LYS A 51 -10.49 -13.97 -16.48
C LYS A 51 -8.97 -14.09 -16.35
N VAL A 52 -8.22 -13.01 -16.22
CA VAL A 52 -6.75 -13.02 -16.01
C VAL A 52 -6.42 -13.45 -14.58
N VAL A 53 -7.19 -12.96 -13.60
CA VAL A 53 -7.09 -13.40 -12.20
C VAL A 53 -7.48 -14.88 -12.10
N ALA A 54 -8.56 -15.31 -12.76
CA ALA A 54 -8.96 -16.72 -12.83
C ALA A 54 -7.94 -17.60 -13.56
N PHE A 55 -7.29 -17.12 -14.62
CA PHE A 55 -6.24 -17.85 -15.33
C PHE A 55 -4.99 -18.05 -14.46
N LEU A 56 -4.59 -17.04 -13.70
CA LEU A 56 -3.50 -17.12 -12.74
C LEU A 56 -3.84 -18.02 -11.54
N LEU A 57 -5.10 -18.01 -11.06
CA LEU A 57 -5.58 -18.94 -10.03
C LEU A 57 -5.63 -20.39 -10.55
N ALA A 58 -6.10 -20.62 -11.78
CA ALA A 58 -6.20 -21.95 -12.39
C ALA A 58 -4.82 -22.62 -12.56
N LEU A 59 -3.77 -21.85 -12.86
CA LEU A 59 -2.38 -22.32 -12.91
C LEU A 59 -1.83 -22.71 -11.52
N CYS A 60 -2.41 -22.20 -10.43
CA CYS A 60 -2.03 -22.54 -9.07
C CYS A 60 -2.65 -23.86 -8.60
N LEU A 61 -3.74 -24.31 -9.23
CA LEU A 61 -4.45 -25.55 -8.91
C LEU A 61 -3.90 -26.80 -9.62
N SER A 62 -3.05 -26.64 -10.64
CA SER A 62 -2.47 -27.76 -11.39
C SER A 62 -1.20 -28.38 -10.77
N SER A 63 -0.81 -27.94 -9.58
CA SER A 63 0.43 -28.37 -8.91
C SER A 63 0.12 -28.95 -7.52
N ARG A 64 -0.61 -30.08 -7.47
CA ARG A 64 -0.73 -30.87 -6.23
C ARG A 64 0.23 -32.04 -6.28
N SER A 65 1.18 -32.10 -5.35
CA SER A 65 1.68 -33.33 -4.74
C SER A 65 2.55 -33.04 -3.51
N ALA A 66 2.36 -33.87 -2.49
CA ALA A 66 3.10 -34.03 -1.23
C ALA A 66 2.77 -33.07 -0.06
N LEU A 67 1.74 -33.45 0.70
CA LEU A 67 1.60 -33.12 2.12
C LEU A 67 2.51 -34.07 2.91
N ALA A 68 3.49 -33.52 3.63
CA ALA A 68 4.26 -34.24 4.64
C ALA A 68 3.68 -33.93 6.03
N SER A 69 3.40 -34.99 6.77
CA SER A 69 2.97 -34.99 8.18
C SER A 69 3.99 -34.26 9.05
N TYR A 70 3.54 -33.30 9.87
CA TYR A 70 4.35 -32.69 10.91
C TYR A 70 3.80 -33.09 12.27
N HIS A 71 4.66 -33.75 13.06
CA HIS A 71 4.43 -34.05 14.47
C HIS A 71 4.43 -32.74 15.29
N ALA A 72 3.47 -32.63 16.21
CA ALA A 72 3.39 -31.55 17.18
C ALA A 72 4.40 -31.79 18.32
N GLU A 73 5.25 -30.82 18.60
CA GLU A 73 6.05 -30.73 19.83
C GLU A 73 5.25 -30.04 20.96
N PRO A 74 5.56 -30.34 22.25
CA PRO A 74 4.75 -29.91 23.37
C PRO A 74 4.95 -28.43 23.75
N VAL A 75 3.85 -27.83 24.20
CA VAL A 75 3.70 -26.44 24.64
C VAL A 75 4.55 -26.17 25.90
N PRO A 76 5.40 -25.12 25.94
CA PRO A 76 6.02 -24.66 27.18
C PRO A 76 5.03 -23.85 28.03
N THR A 77 5.09 -24.11 29.33
CA THR A 77 4.31 -23.51 30.42
C THR A 77 4.47 -21.98 30.48
N PRO A 78 3.41 -21.19 30.74
CA PRO A 78 3.52 -19.73 30.83
C PRO A 78 4.24 -19.27 32.11
N GLU A 79 5.19 -18.35 31.96
CA GLU A 79 5.76 -17.53 33.04
C GLU A 79 4.71 -16.53 33.58
N PRO A 80 4.82 -16.11 34.86
CA PRO A 80 3.79 -15.33 35.54
C PRO A 80 3.71 -13.88 35.03
N THR A 81 2.48 -13.50 34.67
CA THR A 81 2.04 -12.15 34.32
C THR A 81 2.38 -11.13 35.42
N PRO A 82 2.95 -9.95 35.09
CA PRO A 82 3.01 -8.82 36.01
C PRO A 82 1.60 -8.34 36.38
N ALA A 83 1.42 -8.01 37.66
CA ALA A 83 0.15 -7.67 38.30
C ALA A 83 -0.80 -6.82 37.45
N ALA A 84 -2.06 -7.27 37.43
CA ALA A 84 -3.19 -6.56 36.87
C ALA A 84 -3.31 -5.16 37.50
N ILE A 85 -3.46 -4.16 36.64
CA ILE A 85 -4.03 -2.87 37.00
C ILE A 85 -5.53 -3.12 37.16
N ASP A 86 -6.10 -2.73 38.31
CA ASP A 86 -7.52 -2.83 38.61
C ASP A 86 -8.40 -2.27 37.47
N PRO A 87 -9.42 -3.02 36.98
CA PRO A 87 -10.46 -2.46 36.15
C PRO A 87 -11.45 -1.69 37.04
N ALA A 88 -11.38 -0.36 36.99
CA ALA A 88 -12.46 0.47 37.49
C ALA A 88 -13.68 0.35 36.55
N ASP A 89 -14.72 -0.32 37.06
CA ASP A 89 -16.13 0.09 37.14
C ASP A 89 -16.83 0.76 35.93
N GLY A 90 -18.02 0.24 35.60
CA GLY A 90 -19.04 0.98 34.85
C GLY A 90 -19.29 0.57 33.40
N SER A 91 -19.78 -0.65 33.18
CA SER A 91 -20.58 -0.94 31.99
C SER A 91 -21.74 0.07 31.91
N LYS A 92 -21.77 0.94 30.88
CA LYS A 92 -22.92 1.79 30.58
C LYS A 92 -23.92 1.02 29.72
N ASP A 93 -25.18 1.03 30.14
CA ASP A 93 -26.30 0.44 29.40
C ASP A 93 -26.79 1.45 28.35
N CYS A 94 -26.33 1.32 27.11
CA CYS A 94 -26.69 2.23 26.02
C CYS A 94 -28.17 2.18 25.62
N THR A 95 -29.01 1.34 26.27
CA THR A 95 -30.48 1.42 26.14
C THR A 95 -31.12 2.41 27.10
N LYS A 96 -30.41 2.79 28.16
CA LYS A 96 -30.88 3.70 29.20
C LYS A 96 -30.12 5.03 29.19
N ASP A 97 -28.82 4.96 28.93
CA ASP A 97 -27.92 6.09 28.96
C ASP A 97 -27.37 6.40 27.56
N ILE A 98 -26.93 7.64 27.38
CA ILE A 98 -26.15 8.03 26.20
C ILE A 98 -24.72 7.49 26.36
N CYS A 99 -24.31 6.68 25.40
CA CYS A 99 -22.95 6.18 25.27
C CYS A 99 -22.14 7.08 24.35
N GLU A 100 -20.82 7.11 24.55
CA GLU A 100 -19.90 7.98 23.83
C GLU A 100 -18.73 7.17 23.27
N SER A 101 -18.30 7.50 22.07
CA SER A 101 -17.13 6.93 21.39
C SER A 101 -16.32 8.03 20.73
N GLN A 102 -15.07 8.20 21.17
CA GLN A 102 -14.15 9.17 20.56
C GLN A 102 -13.57 8.57 19.27
N LEU A 103 -14.10 8.98 18.11
CA LEU A 103 -13.77 8.39 16.81
C LEU A 103 -12.45 8.92 16.22
N SER A 104 -12.14 10.18 16.50
CA SER A 104 -10.86 10.80 16.20
C SER A 104 -10.57 11.91 17.21
N LYS A 105 -9.41 12.58 17.13
CA LYS A 105 -9.11 13.74 17.99
C LYS A 105 -10.21 14.82 17.92
N ASP A 106 -10.81 14.99 16.75
CA ASP A 106 -11.69 16.12 16.46
C ASP A 106 -13.15 15.67 16.24
N LEU A 107 -13.48 14.37 16.42
CA LEU A 107 -14.83 13.82 16.19
C LEU A 107 -15.27 12.90 17.34
N LEU A 108 -16.34 13.29 18.02
CA LEU A 108 -17.02 12.52 19.06
C LEU A 108 -18.35 11.97 18.53
N LEU A 109 -18.62 10.69 18.74
CA LEU A 109 -19.93 10.09 18.50
C LEU A 109 -20.62 9.82 19.84
N LYS A 110 -21.85 10.30 19.97
CA LYS A 110 -22.78 9.91 21.03
C LYS A 110 -23.88 9.04 20.43
N TYR A 111 -24.33 8.03 21.14
CA TYR A 111 -25.40 7.15 20.66
C TYR A 111 -26.22 6.54 21.79
N GLN A 112 -27.47 6.22 21.48
CA GLN A 112 -28.41 5.54 22.38
C GLN A 112 -29.31 4.59 21.56
N ILE A 113 -29.53 3.38 22.09
CA ILE A 113 -30.41 2.39 21.49
C ILE A 113 -31.81 2.54 22.09
N ASN A 114 -32.80 2.82 21.26
CA ASN A 114 -34.17 3.00 21.70
C ASN A 114 -34.95 1.69 21.49
N VAL A 115 -35.35 1.07 22.60
CA VAL A 115 -36.13 -0.17 22.60
C VAL A 115 -37.61 0.17 22.87
N PRO A 116 -38.54 -0.09 21.92
CA PRO A 116 -39.96 0.11 22.14
C PRO A 116 -40.50 -0.70 23.33
N SER A 117 -41.43 -0.11 24.08
CA SER A 117 -42.06 -0.77 25.23
C SER A 117 -42.70 -2.11 24.83
N GLY A 118 -42.43 -3.16 25.61
CA GLY A 118 -42.95 -4.51 25.36
C GLY A 118 -42.07 -5.36 24.42
N THR A 119 -40.91 -4.86 24.00
CA THR A 119 -39.89 -5.64 23.26
C THR A 119 -38.58 -5.72 24.06
N THR A 120 -37.68 -6.61 23.65
CA THR A 120 -36.30 -6.71 24.16
C THR A 120 -35.31 -6.53 23.02
N LEU A 121 -34.09 -6.06 23.32
CA LEU A 121 -32.99 -5.91 22.35
C LEU A 121 -32.85 -7.12 21.39
N ASP A 122 -33.00 -8.34 21.90
CA ASP A 122 -32.80 -9.57 21.14
C ASP A 122 -33.91 -9.91 20.13
N VAL A 123 -35.08 -9.24 20.20
CA VAL A 123 -36.27 -9.58 19.40
C VAL A 123 -36.91 -8.33 18.77
N CYS A 124 -36.17 -7.22 18.68
CA CYS A 124 -36.74 -5.91 18.40
C CYS A 124 -36.60 -5.47 16.94
N GLU A 125 -37.57 -5.82 16.09
CA GLU A 125 -37.62 -5.39 14.68
C GLU A 125 -37.87 -3.88 14.50
N LYS A 126 -38.32 -3.18 15.55
CA LYS A 126 -38.60 -1.74 15.54
C LYS A 126 -37.62 -0.94 16.40
N CYS A 127 -36.48 -1.53 16.76
CA CYS A 127 -35.47 -0.80 17.50
C CYS A 127 -34.86 0.28 16.62
N THR A 128 -34.57 1.40 17.24
CA THR A 128 -33.89 2.51 16.57
C THR A 128 -32.62 2.83 17.31
N ILE A 129 -31.69 3.46 16.63
CA ILE A 129 -30.49 4.02 17.22
C ILE A 129 -30.46 5.52 16.94
N SER A 130 -30.37 6.31 18.00
CA SER A 130 -30.16 7.74 17.93
C SER A 130 -28.66 8.00 17.98
N MET A 131 -28.14 8.79 17.05
CA MET A 131 -26.72 9.12 16.93
C MET A 131 -26.55 10.64 16.86
N GLU A 132 -25.54 11.14 17.55
CA GLU A 132 -25.10 12.53 17.51
C GLU A 132 -23.59 12.55 17.28
N ALA A 133 -23.18 13.00 16.10
CA ALA A 133 -21.79 13.20 15.73
C ALA A 133 -21.43 14.68 15.89
N ILE A 134 -20.38 14.95 16.68
CA ILE A 134 -19.91 16.29 17.04
C ILE A 134 -18.49 16.44 16.53
N TYR A 135 -18.31 17.30 15.53
CA TYR A 135 -17.02 17.58 14.89
C TYR A 135 -16.52 18.97 15.29
N ASP A 136 -15.27 19.06 15.74
CA ASP A 136 -14.57 20.31 16.03
C ASP A 136 -14.12 20.99 14.73
N GLY A 137 -15.09 21.60 14.04
CA GLY A 137 -14.92 22.34 12.81
C GLY A 137 -16.22 22.46 12.00
N GLU A 138 -16.16 23.29 10.96
CA GLU A 138 -17.29 23.56 10.06
C GLU A 138 -17.15 22.80 8.74
N ALA A 139 -17.76 21.62 8.65
CA ALA A 139 -17.73 20.80 7.45
C ALA A 139 -18.95 19.87 7.36
N TRP A 140 -19.19 19.26 6.20
CA TRP A 140 -20.08 18.10 6.16
C TRP A 140 -19.50 16.96 7.00
N ILE A 141 -20.36 16.17 7.64
CA ILE A 141 -20.00 15.00 8.44
C ILE A 141 -20.87 13.80 8.07
N SER A 142 -20.35 12.60 8.26
CA SER A 142 -21.09 11.38 7.92
C SER A 142 -20.81 10.22 8.87
N ILE A 143 -21.84 9.41 9.10
CA ILE A 143 -21.74 8.09 9.71
C ILE A 143 -22.18 7.06 8.66
N GLY A 144 -21.31 6.10 8.38
CA GLY A 144 -21.55 5.02 7.42
C GLY A 144 -21.79 3.66 8.09
N PHE A 145 -22.46 2.77 7.37
CA PHE A 145 -22.84 1.42 7.77
C PHE A 145 -22.22 0.48 6.73
N SER A 146 -21.35 -0.43 7.17
CA SER A 146 -20.54 -1.25 6.27
C SER A 146 -20.45 -2.69 6.76
N THR A 147 -20.28 -3.62 5.81
CA THR A 147 -20.06 -5.04 6.12
C THR A 147 -18.59 -5.45 6.06
N ASP A 148 -17.73 -4.59 5.51
CA ASP A 148 -16.31 -4.88 5.29
C ASP A 148 -15.35 -3.73 5.66
N GLY A 149 -15.89 -2.63 6.19
CA GLY A 149 -15.14 -1.44 6.56
C GLY A 149 -14.69 -0.59 5.37
N LEU A 150 -15.21 -0.84 4.17
CA LEU A 150 -14.94 -0.06 2.97
C LEU A 150 -16.11 0.85 2.62
N MET A 151 -15.81 1.97 1.95
CA MET A 151 -16.81 2.91 1.46
C MET A 151 -17.66 2.30 0.35
N LEU A 152 -17.06 1.59 -0.61
CA LEU A 152 -17.81 1.04 -1.75
C LEU A 152 -18.75 -0.08 -1.28
N GLY A 153 -20.04 0.04 -1.60
CA GLY A 153 -21.07 -0.92 -1.16
C GLY A 153 -21.57 -0.67 0.27
N SER A 154 -21.13 0.40 0.93
CA SER A 154 -21.69 0.87 2.20
C SER A 154 -22.88 1.80 2.00
N GLU A 155 -23.58 2.07 3.09
CA GLU A 155 -24.60 3.11 3.20
C GLU A 155 -24.09 4.19 4.15
N ALA A 156 -24.58 5.43 4.04
CA ALA A 156 -24.24 6.45 5.02
C ALA A 156 -25.34 7.47 5.24
N VAL A 157 -25.41 7.98 6.46
CA VAL A 157 -26.09 9.23 6.76
C VAL A 157 -25.08 10.36 6.63
N ILE A 158 -25.38 11.34 5.77
CA ILE A 158 -24.54 12.52 5.54
C ILE A 158 -25.30 13.75 6.03
N GLY A 159 -24.67 14.51 6.91
CA GLY A 159 -25.15 15.79 7.41
C GLY A 159 -24.32 16.93 6.81
N ILE A 160 -24.99 17.81 6.07
CA ILE A 160 -24.43 19.06 5.60
C ILE A 160 -25.00 20.17 6.48
N PRO A 161 -24.17 21.01 7.15
CA PRO A 161 -24.64 22.11 7.96
C PRO A 161 -25.71 22.98 7.28
N GLY A 162 -26.81 23.23 7.98
CA GLY A 162 -27.96 23.99 7.49
C GLY A 162 -28.96 23.15 6.67
N GLY A 163 -28.72 21.85 6.49
CA GLY A 163 -29.61 20.90 5.84
C GLY A 163 -30.16 19.83 6.79
N VAL A 164 -31.03 18.98 6.25
CA VAL A 164 -31.50 17.77 6.93
C VAL A 164 -30.59 16.61 6.51
N PRO A 165 -30.01 15.84 7.45
CA PRO A 165 -29.26 14.63 7.13
C PRO A 165 -30.07 13.65 6.28
N GLN A 166 -29.42 13.04 5.30
CA GLN A 166 -30.06 12.06 4.40
C GLN A 166 -29.23 10.78 4.32
N LYS A 167 -29.90 9.67 3.97
CA LYS A 167 -29.25 8.40 3.67
C LYS A 167 -28.77 8.35 2.22
N TYR A 168 -27.60 7.77 2.01
CA TYR A 168 -26.92 7.61 0.73
C TYR A 168 -26.43 6.19 0.56
N VAL A 169 -26.41 5.70 -0.67
CA VAL A 169 -25.67 4.50 -1.08
C VAL A 169 -24.33 4.89 -1.70
N MET A 170 -23.30 4.11 -1.42
CA MET A 170 -21.93 4.37 -1.90
C MET A 170 -21.59 3.44 -3.08
N GLU A 171 -21.96 3.85 -4.28
CA GLU A 171 -21.74 3.10 -5.52
C GLU A 171 -20.34 3.29 -6.10
N SER A 172 -19.65 4.38 -5.75
CA SER A 172 -18.28 4.62 -6.18
C SER A 172 -17.53 5.59 -5.26
N LYS A 173 -16.22 5.74 -5.47
CA LYS A 173 -15.39 6.75 -4.78
C LYS A 173 -15.46 8.14 -5.45
N SER A 174 -16.34 8.37 -6.42
CA SER A 174 -16.64 9.72 -6.95
C SER A 174 -17.89 10.28 -6.31
N ILE A 175 -18.02 11.61 -6.35
CA ILE A 175 -19.21 12.29 -5.88
C ILE A 175 -20.47 11.80 -6.60
N ASP A 176 -20.36 11.44 -7.88
CA ASP A 176 -21.47 10.88 -8.66
C ASP A 176 -21.92 9.50 -8.18
N GLY A 177 -21.05 8.78 -7.44
CA GLY A 177 -21.39 7.51 -6.80
C GLY A 177 -21.83 7.65 -5.35
N VAL A 178 -21.99 8.87 -4.84
CA VAL A 178 -22.61 9.15 -3.53
C VAL A 178 -24.05 9.54 -3.81
N VAL A 179 -24.91 8.53 -3.90
CA VAL A 179 -26.28 8.68 -4.43
C VAL A 179 -27.27 8.70 -3.28
N PRO A 180 -28.13 9.74 -3.15
CA PRO A 180 -29.15 9.76 -2.12
C PRO A 180 -30.12 8.59 -2.34
N MET A 181 -30.49 7.91 -1.25
CA MET A 181 -31.53 6.89 -1.30
C MET A 181 -32.87 7.52 -1.72
N PRO A 182 -33.78 6.75 -2.36
CA PRO A 182 -35.09 7.25 -2.78
C PRO A 182 -35.90 7.77 -1.58
N ASP A 183 -36.84 8.69 -1.81
CA ASP A 183 -37.63 9.33 -0.75
C ASP A 183 -38.35 8.32 0.16
N SER A 184 -38.79 7.18 -0.38
CA SER A 184 -39.42 6.09 0.40
C SER A 184 -38.47 5.44 1.40
N ALA A 185 -37.16 5.54 1.18
CA ALA A 185 -36.12 5.06 2.06
C ALA A 185 -35.56 6.17 2.95
N GLN A 186 -35.90 7.46 2.77
CA GLN A 186 -35.45 8.56 3.66
C GLN A 186 -36.27 8.59 4.96
N THR A 187 -36.06 7.59 5.81
CA THR A 187 -36.84 7.29 7.03
C THR A 187 -36.27 7.86 8.32
N LEU A 188 -35.17 8.63 8.24
CA LEU A 188 -34.53 9.21 9.42
C LEU A 188 -35.51 10.13 10.18
N THR A 189 -35.53 10.01 11.50
CA THR A 189 -36.22 10.96 12.39
C THR A 189 -35.21 11.75 13.20
N ASP A 190 -35.64 12.84 13.85
CA ASP A 190 -34.78 13.70 14.68
C ASP A 190 -33.50 14.16 13.95
N ALA A 191 -33.61 14.32 12.62
CA ALA A 191 -32.51 14.54 11.73
C ALA A 191 -32.20 16.04 11.61
N ILE A 192 -31.02 16.46 12.06
CA ILE A 192 -30.54 17.85 11.95
C ILE A 192 -29.02 17.86 11.72
N ALA A 193 -28.55 18.79 10.89
CA ALA A 193 -27.13 19.11 10.76
C ALA A 193 -26.95 20.63 10.85
N GLU A 194 -26.21 21.08 11.85
CA GLU A 194 -26.03 22.51 12.13
C GLU A 194 -24.63 22.80 12.66
N VAL A 195 -24.26 24.08 12.67
CA VAL A 195 -23.01 24.55 13.31
C VAL A 195 -23.38 25.31 14.56
N ILE A 196 -22.85 24.87 15.70
CA ILE A 196 -23.01 25.52 17.00
C ILE A 196 -21.61 25.76 17.56
N ASP A 197 -21.29 27.01 17.89
CA ASP A 197 -20.00 27.41 18.49
C ASP A 197 -18.77 26.90 17.72
N GLY A 198 -18.83 26.92 16.38
CA GLY A 198 -17.75 26.46 15.49
C GLY A 198 -17.65 24.93 15.34
N GLN A 199 -18.55 24.17 15.97
CA GLN A 199 -18.64 22.72 15.84
C GLN A 199 -19.79 22.32 14.92
N THR A 200 -19.55 21.39 14.00
CA THR A 200 -20.64 20.77 13.25
C THR A 200 -21.27 19.65 14.09
N ILE A 201 -22.58 19.73 14.28
CA ILE A 201 -23.38 18.75 14.99
C ILE A 201 -24.36 18.12 14.01
N MET A 202 -24.30 16.80 13.86
CA MET A 202 -25.27 16.01 13.10
C MET A 202 -25.97 15.07 14.06
N LYS A 203 -27.30 15.16 14.14
CA LYS A 203 -28.15 14.23 14.88
C LYS A 203 -29.10 13.53 13.94
N PHE A 204 -29.38 12.27 14.21
CA PHE A 204 -30.44 11.51 13.55
C PHE A 204 -30.81 10.28 14.37
N THR A 205 -32.01 9.77 14.14
CA THR A 205 -32.50 8.47 14.62
C THR A 205 -32.78 7.60 13.40
N LYS A 206 -32.19 6.40 13.38
CA LYS A 206 -32.34 5.41 12.30
C LYS A 206 -32.94 4.12 12.83
N ILE A 207 -33.82 3.48 12.04
CA ILE A 207 -34.33 2.15 12.33
C ILE A 207 -33.21 1.13 12.13
N MET A 208 -32.97 0.26 13.11
CA MET A 208 -31.84 -0.66 13.09
C MET A 208 -31.97 -1.73 12.00
N LYS A 209 -33.19 -2.14 11.68
CA LYS A 209 -33.48 -3.12 10.61
C LYS A 209 -34.46 -2.53 9.61
N GLU A 210 -33.96 -2.15 8.44
CA GLU A 210 -34.76 -1.65 7.33
C GLU A 210 -34.65 -2.61 6.14
N THR A 211 -35.67 -2.60 5.27
CA THR A 211 -35.67 -3.48 4.09
C THR A 211 -34.64 -2.97 3.07
N ASP A 212 -33.86 -3.89 2.51
CA ASP A 212 -32.80 -3.61 1.53
C ASP A 212 -31.69 -2.67 2.02
N GLU A 213 -31.51 -2.55 3.34
CA GLU A 213 -30.44 -1.77 3.97
C GLU A 213 -29.54 -2.64 4.87
N ILE A 214 -28.35 -2.14 5.20
CA ILE A 214 -27.42 -2.81 6.11
C ILE A 214 -28.00 -2.80 7.54
N GLU A 215 -28.38 -3.98 8.03
CA GLU A 215 -28.93 -4.17 9.36
C GLU A 215 -27.90 -3.85 10.45
N ILE A 216 -28.32 -3.03 11.42
CA ILE A 216 -27.60 -2.79 12.66
C ILE A 216 -28.06 -3.84 13.66
N THR A 217 -27.15 -4.69 14.08
CA THR A 217 -27.42 -5.74 15.06
C THR A 217 -27.08 -5.27 16.47
N THR A 218 -27.53 -5.98 17.48
CA THR A 218 -27.10 -5.74 18.86
C THR A 218 -25.67 -6.23 19.12
N GLN A 219 -25.01 -6.91 18.19
CA GLN A 219 -23.64 -7.42 18.37
C GLN A 219 -22.62 -6.47 17.74
N ALA A 220 -21.52 -7.01 17.21
CA ALA A 220 -20.51 -6.25 16.49
C ALA A 220 -21.05 -5.72 15.16
N ASN A 221 -20.96 -4.42 14.97
CA ASN A 221 -21.28 -3.73 13.73
C ASN A 221 -20.05 -2.97 13.25
N THR A 222 -19.81 -2.96 11.95
CA THR A 222 -18.77 -2.14 11.34
C THR A 222 -19.38 -0.85 10.80
N PHE A 223 -19.03 0.26 11.43
CA PHE A 223 -19.43 1.59 11.00
C PHE A 223 -18.26 2.30 10.33
N LEU A 224 -18.57 3.38 9.61
CA LEU A 224 -17.60 4.31 9.04
C LEU A 224 -17.85 5.70 9.60
N TRP A 225 -16.82 6.52 9.67
CA TRP A 225 -17.01 7.95 9.84
C TRP A 225 -16.16 8.71 8.84
N ALA A 226 -16.63 9.89 8.46
CA ALA A 226 -15.86 10.83 7.66
C ALA A 226 -16.35 12.26 7.90
N TYR A 227 -15.46 13.22 7.65
CA TYR A 227 -15.82 14.64 7.59
C TYR A 227 -15.08 15.35 6.47
N GLY A 228 -15.66 16.44 5.96
CA GLY A 228 -15.16 17.23 4.85
C GLY A 228 -14.08 18.26 5.21
N SER A 229 -13.76 19.13 4.26
CA SER A 229 -12.97 20.35 4.49
C SER A 229 -13.82 21.62 4.40
N SER A 230 -15.12 21.47 4.12
CA SER A 230 -16.08 22.56 3.98
C SER A 230 -17.50 22.01 4.15
N ALA A 231 -18.49 22.90 4.25
CA ALA A 231 -19.92 22.55 4.26
C ALA A 231 -20.46 22.15 2.87
N THR A 232 -19.60 21.82 1.91
CA THR A 232 -20.01 21.27 0.61
C THR A 232 -19.56 19.84 0.50
N LEU A 233 -20.50 18.92 0.20
CA LEU A 233 -20.18 17.51 0.04
C LEU A 233 -19.10 17.32 -1.03
N GLY A 234 -18.07 16.57 -0.68
CA GLY A 234 -16.88 16.40 -1.51
C GLY A 234 -15.96 15.35 -0.94
N TYR A 235 -14.68 15.43 -1.26
CA TYR A 235 -13.71 14.49 -0.70
C TYR A 235 -13.52 14.73 0.80
N HIS A 236 -13.61 13.67 1.60
CA HIS A 236 -13.40 13.71 3.05
C HIS A 236 -11.97 14.14 3.40
N SER A 237 -11.81 14.99 4.40
CA SER A 237 -10.52 15.37 4.97
C SER A 237 -9.91 14.25 5.80
N ALA A 238 -10.73 13.54 6.56
CA ALA A 238 -10.35 12.36 7.34
C ALA A 238 -11.49 11.34 7.34
N ARG A 239 -11.12 10.07 7.52
CA ARG A 239 -12.04 8.93 7.49
C ARG A 239 -11.45 7.74 8.23
N SER A 240 -12.31 6.90 8.79
CA SER A 240 -11.90 5.57 9.26
C SER A 240 -13.12 4.66 9.45
N PRO A 241 -12.96 3.34 9.31
CA PRO A 241 -13.89 2.38 9.90
C PRO A 241 -13.73 2.34 11.42
N PHE A 242 -14.80 1.97 12.12
CA PHE A 242 -14.76 1.62 13.54
C PHE A 242 -15.78 0.53 13.82
N ASP A 243 -15.45 -0.38 14.73
CA ASP A 243 -16.36 -1.44 15.15
C ASP A 243 -17.04 -1.02 16.45
N LEU A 244 -18.34 -1.26 16.55
CA LEU A 244 -19.13 -0.98 17.74
C LEU A 244 -19.99 -2.18 18.08
N ASN A 245 -19.79 -2.73 19.29
CA ASN A 245 -20.64 -3.77 19.84
C ASN A 245 -21.76 -3.14 20.68
N LEU A 246 -23.00 -3.44 20.34
CA LEU A 246 -24.20 -2.81 20.91
C LEU A 246 -24.84 -3.64 22.04
N SER A 247 -24.25 -4.76 22.47
CA SER A 247 -24.92 -5.76 23.34
C SER A 247 -24.90 -5.41 24.84
N SER A 248 -24.60 -4.16 25.20
CA SER A 248 -24.33 -3.66 26.55
C SER A 248 -23.06 -4.23 27.21
N SER A 249 -22.41 -3.39 28.01
CA SER A 249 -21.36 -3.69 28.99
C SER A 249 -19.91 -3.93 28.58
N LEU A 250 -19.65 -4.37 27.36
CA LEU A 250 -18.27 -4.57 26.94
C LEU A 250 -18.01 -3.60 25.80
N VAL A 251 -17.51 -2.41 26.17
CA VAL A 251 -16.67 -1.65 25.24
C VAL A 251 -15.48 -2.57 25.01
N GLU A 252 -15.53 -3.38 23.94
CA GLU A 252 -14.33 -4.11 23.54
C GLU A 252 -13.23 -3.07 23.36
N GLU A 253 -12.13 -3.26 24.07
CA GLU A 253 -10.94 -2.45 23.93
C GLU A 253 -10.59 -2.39 22.44
N VAL A 254 -10.83 -1.24 21.81
CA VAL A 254 -10.48 -1.02 20.41
C VAL A 254 -8.98 -1.27 20.30
N LYS A 255 -8.61 -2.43 19.76
CA LYS A 255 -7.20 -2.79 19.59
C LYS A 255 -6.58 -1.78 18.65
N VAL A 256 -5.82 -0.85 19.22
CA VAL A 256 -5.17 0.22 18.46
C VAL A 256 -4.20 -0.43 17.47
N PRO A 257 -4.37 -0.19 16.15
CA PRO A 257 -3.50 -0.78 15.15
C PRO A 257 -2.06 -0.32 15.34
N ASN A 258 -1.10 -1.22 15.11
CA ASN A 258 0.31 -0.91 15.36
C ASN A 258 0.91 -0.08 14.22
N TYR A 259 0.98 1.23 14.41
CA TYR A 259 1.48 2.17 13.40
C TYR A 259 2.86 1.78 12.84
N SER A 260 3.83 1.49 13.71
CA SER A 260 5.20 1.18 13.32
C SER A 260 5.29 -0.10 12.48
N ALA A 261 4.50 -1.13 12.80
CA ALA A 261 4.49 -2.37 12.04
C ALA A 261 3.93 -2.19 10.63
N TRP A 262 2.79 -1.50 10.51
CA TRP A 262 2.18 -1.23 9.20
C TRP A 262 3.03 -0.28 8.35
N LEU A 263 3.71 0.67 8.97
CA LEU A 263 4.68 1.53 8.28
C LEU A 263 5.88 0.72 7.78
N ALA A 264 6.42 -0.17 8.61
CA ALA A 264 7.52 -1.06 8.22
C ALA A 264 7.12 -1.98 7.06
N HIS A 265 5.91 -2.55 7.10
CA HIS A 265 5.33 -3.32 5.99
C HIS A 265 5.35 -2.51 4.68
N GLY A 266 4.82 -1.28 4.71
CA GLY A 266 4.77 -0.40 3.54
C GLY A 266 6.15 -0.02 3.01
N ILE A 267 7.10 0.34 3.88
CA ILE A 267 8.48 0.70 3.50
C ILE A 267 9.19 -0.50 2.85
N MET A 268 9.13 -1.68 3.47
CA MET A 268 9.76 -2.87 2.91
C MET A 268 9.13 -3.28 1.56
N ALA A 269 7.81 -3.17 1.44
CA ALA A 269 7.11 -3.42 0.19
C ALA A 269 7.54 -2.42 -0.90
N PHE A 270 7.66 -1.13 -0.58
CA PHE A 270 8.12 -0.11 -1.52
C PHE A 270 9.58 -0.32 -1.96
N LEU A 271 10.47 -0.66 -1.03
CA LEU A 271 11.86 -0.97 -1.36
C LEU A 271 11.96 -2.20 -2.26
N ALA A 272 11.19 -3.25 -2.00
CA ALA A 272 11.15 -4.44 -2.84
C ALA A 272 10.58 -4.13 -4.24
N TRP A 273 9.36 -3.61 -4.31
CA TRP A 273 8.57 -3.50 -5.54
C TRP A 273 8.76 -2.19 -6.29
N GLY A 274 8.91 -1.07 -5.58
CA GLY A 274 9.08 0.26 -6.17
C GLY A 274 10.52 0.59 -6.53
N VAL A 275 11.51 -0.12 -5.96
CA VAL A 275 12.93 0.20 -6.13
C VAL A 275 13.70 -1.00 -6.70
N LEU A 276 13.90 -2.05 -5.91
CA LEU A 276 14.83 -3.13 -6.25
C LEU A 276 14.39 -3.93 -7.49
N LEU A 277 13.11 -4.33 -7.60
CA LEU A 277 12.63 -5.06 -8.76
C LEU A 277 12.74 -4.25 -10.07
N PRO A 278 12.32 -2.97 -10.15
CA PRO A 278 12.59 -2.12 -11.30
C PRO A 278 14.08 -2.05 -11.69
N PHE A 279 14.97 -1.87 -10.71
CA PHE A 279 16.42 -1.88 -10.98
C PHE A 279 16.93 -3.23 -11.48
N GLY A 280 16.41 -4.34 -10.94
CA GLY A 280 16.69 -5.69 -11.41
C GLY A 280 16.27 -5.91 -12.86
N VAL A 281 15.11 -5.41 -13.28
CA VAL A 281 14.66 -5.50 -14.68
C VAL A 281 15.50 -4.58 -15.58
N ASN A 282 15.74 -3.34 -15.14
CA ASN A 282 16.54 -2.37 -15.88
C ASN A 282 17.97 -2.85 -16.12
N SER A 283 18.62 -3.51 -15.15
CA SER A 283 19.97 -4.06 -15.36
C SER A 283 20.02 -5.05 -16.54
N SER A 284 18.95 -5.83 -16.73
CA SER A 284 18.82 -6.77 -17.86
C SER A 284 18.53 -6.07 -19.19
N LEU A 285 17.70 -5.02 -19.19
CA LEU A 285 17.36 -4.25 -20.39
C LEU A 285 18.54 -3.41 -20.90
N PHE A 286 19.31 -2.82 -19.99
CA PHE A 286 20.49 -2.00 -20.29
C PHE A 286 21.80 -2.80 -20.26
N ARG A 287 21.75 -4.13 -20.31
CA ARG A 287 22.93 -5.02 -20.26
C ARG A 287 24.04 -4.69 -21.27
N GLY A 288 23.74 -3.97 -22.35
CA GLY A 288 24.76 -3.53 -23.33
C GLY A 288 25.59 -2.32 -22.90
N LEU A 289 25.11 -1.55 -21.91
CA LEU A 289 25.84 -0.40 -21.34
C LEU A 289 26.72 -0.81 -20.16
N LEU A 290 26.50 -2.01 -19.63
CA LEU A 290 27.26 -2.54 -18.50
C LEU A 290 28.52 -3.24 -19.02
N PRO A 291 29.64 -3.19 -18.26
CA PRO A 291 30.84 -3.98 -18.52
C PRO A 291 30.54 -5.46 -18.81
N LYS A 292 31.49 -6.12 -19.50
CA LYS A 292 31.36 -7.51 -19.98
C LYS A 292 30.72 -8.44 -18.93
N GLU A 293 29.91 -9.38 -19.42
CA GLU A 293 29.28 -10.47 -18.65
C GLU A 293 30.22 -11.00 -17.56
N PRO A 294 29.78 -11.16 -16.29
CA PRO A 294 28.41 -11.42 -15.84
C PRO A 294 27.73 -10.28 -15.04
N LEU A 295 28.17 -9.02 -15.16
CA LEU A 295 27.72 -7.96 -14.22
C LEU A 295 26.21 -7.73 -14.22
N TRP A 296 25.55 -7.57 -15.37
CA TRP A 296 24.10 -7.35 -15.40
C TRP A 296 23.33 -8.51 -14.75
N PHE A 297 23.82 -9.73 -14.95
CA PHE A 297 23.18 -10.94 -14.42
C PHE A 297 23.36 -11.01 -12.89
N ASN A 298 24.54 -10.64 -12.39
CA ASN A 298 24.79 -10.53 -10.95
C ASN A 298 23.91 -9.46 -10.31
N LEU A 299 23.77 -8.29 -10.93
CA LEU A 299 22.89 -7.22 -10.47
C LEU A 299 21.42 -7.65 -10.50
N HIS A 300 20.96 -8.24 -11.61
CA HIS A 300 19.61 -8.78 -11.71
C HIS A 300 19.31 -9.78 -10.59
N ARG A 301 20.21 -10.75 -10.39
CA ARG A 301 20.06 -11.75 -9.32
C ARG A 301 20.05 -11.09 -7.94
N ALA A 302 21.03 -10.25 -7.63
CA ALA A 302 21.15 -9.61 -6.33
C ALA A 302 19.91 -8.78 -5.99
N PHE A 303 19.48 -7.89 -6.88
CA PHE A 303 18.30 -7.06 -6.66
C PHE A 303 17.02 -7.89 -6.49
N ASN A 304 16.80 -8.91 -7.33
CA ASN A 304 15.60 -9.75 -7.22
C ASN A 304 15.60 -10.62 -5.94
N THR A 305 16.75 -11.18 -5.54
CA THR A 305 16.83 -11.97 -4.31
C THR A 305 16.66 -11.11 -3.06
N THR A 306 17.24 -9.91 -3.03
CA THR A 306 17.05 -8.97 -1.92
C THR A 306 15.63 -8.45 -1.87
N ALA A 307 15.03 -8.12 -3.01
CA ALA A 307 13.62 -7.72 -3.08
C ALA A 307 12.70 -8.82 -2.56
N PHE A 308 12.97 -10.08 -2.92
CA PHE A 308 12.18 -11.21 -2.42
C PHE A 308 12.33 -11.40 -0.90
N ALA A 309 13.54 -11.26 -0.36
CA ALA A 309 13.76 -11.32 1.10
C ALA A 309 12.98 -10.21 1.84
N LEU A 310 13.01 -8.97 1.33
CA LEU A 310 12.21 -7.87 1.88
C LEU A 310 10.71 -8.13 1.74
N PHE A 311 10.27 -8.74 0.64
CA PHE A 311 8.87 -9.07 0.44
C PHE A 311 8.39 -10.17 1.39
N VAL A 312 9.21 -11.18 1.69
CA VAL A 312 8.95 -12.16 2.75
C VAL A 312 8.78 -11.46 4.10
N ALA A 313 9.70 -10.58 4.48
CA ALA A 313 9.60 -9.83 5.73
C ALA A 313 8.33 -8.96 5.80
N ALA A 314 8.03 -8.21 4.73
CA ALA A 314 6.81 -7.40 4.64
C ALA A 314 5.54 -8.26 4.74
N PHE A 315 5.50 -9.41 4.06
CA PHE A 315 4.37 -10.33 4.09
C PHE A 315 4.18 -10.96 5.48
N SER A 316 5.26 -11.35 6.15
CA SER A 316 5.22 -11.86 7.52
C SER A 316 4.68 -10.84 8.51
N VAL A 317 5.08 -9.56 8.38
CA VAL A 317 4.52 -8.48 9.20
C VAL A 317 3.01 -8.36 8.99
N ALA A 318 2.56 -8.32 7.73
CA ALA A 318 1.13 -8.23 7.41
C ALA A 318 0.33 -9.38 8.04
N VAL A 319 0.72 -10.64 7.80
CA VAL A 319 0.03 -11.83 8.35
C VAL A 319 0.03 -11.86 9.88
N SER A 320 1.10 -11.39 10.51
CA SER A 320 1.22 -11.38 11.96
C SER A 320 0.32 -10.33 12.60
N TYR A 321 0.29 -9.11 12.04
CA TYR A 321 -0.45 -8.00 12.64
C TYR A 321 -1.93 -8.02 12.33
N THR A 322 -2.37 -8.49 11.16
CA THR A 322 -3.79 -8.79 10.92
C THR A 322 -4.33 -9.75 11.99
N LYS A 323 -3.62 -10.88 12.23
CA LYS A 323 -4.01 -11.86 13.25
C LYS A 323 -4.03 -11.26 14.66
N LYS A 324 -3.00 -10.49 15.03
CA LYS A 324 -2.91 -9.86 16.38
C LYS A 324 -4.01 -8.82 16.60
N GLU A 325 -4.34 -8.06 15.56
CA GLU A 325 -5.38 -7.03 15.56
C GLU A 325 -6.79 -7.63 15.40
N GLY A 326 -6.96 -8.96 15.43
CA GLY A 326 -8.27 -9.61 15.32
C GLY A 326 -8.88 -9.62 13.92
N ALA A 327 -8.22 -8.97 12.95
CA ALA A 327 -8.61 -8.99 11.55
C ALA A 327 -8.30 -10.36 10.93
N GLY A 328 -9.31 -10.99 10.32
CA GLY A 328 -9.08 -12.23 9.57
C GLY A 328 -8.12 -12.02 8.40
N ASN A 329 -7.20 -12.95 8.21
CA ASN A 329 -6.24 -12.92 7.10
C ASN A 329 -6.92 -13.04 5.73
N PHE A 330 -6.41 -12.32 4.72
CA PHE A 330 -6.78 -12.45 3.31
C PHE A 330 -8.27 -12.22 2.97
N LYS A 331 -8.98 -11.42 3.77
CA LYS A 331 -10.37 -11.04 3.49
C LYS A 331 -10.50 -9.96 2.42
N THR A 332 -9.58 -8.99 2.44
CA THR A 332 -9.56 -7.84 1.51
C THR A 332 -8.97 -8.20 0.15
N ILE A 333 -9.27 -7.39 -0.88
CA ILE A 333 -8.66 -7.57 -2.20
C ILE A 333 -7.13 -7.42 -2.15
N HIS A 334 -6.62 -6.41 -1.43
CA HIS A 334 -5.18 -6.22 -1.17
C HIS A 334 -4.54 -7.48 -0.56
N GLY A 335 -5.18 -8.09 0.44
CA GLY A 335 -4.70 -9.33 1.05
C GLY A 335 -4.65 -10.49 0.06
N LYS A 336 -5.74 -10.70 -0.71
CA LYS A 336 -5.84 -11.77 -1.72
C LYS A 336 -4.82 -11.59 -2.84
N THR A 337 -4.69 -10.38 -3.38
CA THR A 337 -3.73 -10.08 -4.46
C THR A 337 -2.30 -10.07 -3.97
N GLY A 338 -2.05 -9.65 -2.73
CA GLY A 338 -0.76 -9.76 -2.06
C GLY A 338 -0.30 -11.21 -1.90
N LEU A 339 -1.20 -12.13 -1.52
CA LEU A 339 -0.91 -13.57 -1.45
C LEU A 339 -0.61 -14.15 -2.84
N LEU A 340 -1.39 -13.80 -3.87
CA LEU A 340 -1.14 -14.21 -5.25
C LEU A 340 0.24 -13.73 -5.73
N LEU A 341 0.59 -12.48 -5.43
CA LEU A 341 1.87 -11.89 -5.81
C LEU A 341 3.03 -12.57 -5.07
N PHE A 342 2.84 -12.89 -3.78
CA PHE A 342 3.81 -13.61 -2.96
C PHE A 342 4.14 -15.00 -3.51
N THR A 343 3.11 -15.82 -3.78
CA THR A 343 3.30 -17.16 -4.32
C THR A 343 3.89 -17.13 -5.73
N SER A 344 3.40 -16.23 -6.60
CA SER A 344 3.93 -16.07 -7.96
C SER A 344 5.40 -15.63 -7.97
N THR A 345 5.80 -14.77 -7.04
CA THR A 345 7.20 -14.30 -6.94
C THR A 345 8.11 -15.40 -6.40
N ALA A 346 7.65 -16.19 -5.43
CA ALA A 346 8.38 -17.36 -4.95
C ALA A 346 8.63 -18.38 -6.09
N MET A 347 7.63 -18.61 -6.95
CA MET A 347 7.80 -19.44 -8.16
C MET A 347 8.80 -18.83 -9.14
N GLN A 348 8.81 -17.51 -9.34
CA GLN A 348 9.77 -16.82 -10.21
C GLN A 348 11.22 -16.95 -9.72
N VAL A 349 11.45 -16.75 -8.43
CA VAL A 349 12.78 -16.88 -7.82
C VAL A 349 13.27 -18.33 -7.89
N THR A 350 12.39 -19.29 -7.56
CA THR A 350 12.68 -20.72 -7.65
C THR A 350 12.97 -21.14 -9.09
N GLY A 351 12.16 -20.69 -10.04
CA GLY A 351 12.37 -20.92 -11.48
C GLY A 351 13.64 -20.26 -12.01
N GLY A 352 14.08 -19.15 -11.43
CA GLY A 352 15.37 -18.50 -11.69
C GLY A 352 16.57 -19.32 -11.20
N TYR A 353 16.41 -19.99 -10.05
CA TYR A 353 17.41 -20.89 -9.49
C TYR A 353 17.60 -22.13 -10.38
N PHE A 354 16.49 -22.77 -10.78
CA PHE A 354 16.49 -23.92 -11.69
C PHE A 354 16.50 -23.56 -13.17
N ARG A 355 17.00 -22.37 -13.54
CA ARG A 355 16.97 -21.92 -14.92
C ARG A 355 17.75 -22.90 -15.83
N PRO A 356 17.23 -23.28 -17.00
CA PRO A 356 17.94 -24.16 -17.93
C PRO A 356 19.27 -23.53 -18.37
N HIS A 357 20.32 -24.30 -18.65
CA HIS A 357 21.59 -23.71 -19.10
C HIS A 357 21.45 -22.93 -20.42
N ALA A 358 22.18 -21.83 -20.53
CA ALA A 358 22.38 -21.16 -21.81
C ALA A 358 23.53 -21.86 -22.56
N PRO A 359 23.52 -21.88 -23.91
CA PRO A 359 24.67 -22.32 -24.70
C PRO A 359 25.93 -21.57 -24.27
N LEU A 360 27.08 -22.25 -24.33
CA LEU A 360 28.36 -21.60 -24.12
C LEU A 360 28.57 -20.50 -25.18
N PRO A 361 29.20 -19.37 -24.81
CA PRO A 361 29.63 -18.39 -25.81
C PRO A 361 30.48 -19.09 -26.87
N ASP A 362 30.23 -18.76 -28.14
CA ASP A 362 31.01 -19.25 -29.29
C ASP A 362 30.99 -20.77 -29.54
N SER A 363 30.12 -21.55 -28.87
CA SER A 363 29.99 -23.00 -29.11
C SER A 363 29.19 -23.37 -30.37
N GLY A 364 28.52 -22.40 -31.00
CA GLY A 364 27.62 -22.64 -32.13
C GLY A 364 26.33 -23.39 -31.77
N GLU A 365 26.12 -23.76 -30.51
CA GLU A 365 24.95 -24.50 -30.06
C GLU A 365 23.71 -23.61 -29.97
N GLU A 366 22.58 -24.11 -30.46
CA GLU A 366 21.30 -23.45 -30.30
C GLU A 366 20.72 -23.62 -28.88
N LYS A 367 19.94 -22.62 -28.44
CA LYS A 367 19.16 -22.76 -27.20
C LYS A 367 18.15 -23.88 -27.32
N THR A 368 18.09 -24.75 -26.31
CA THR A 368 17.05 -25.78 -26.20
C THR A 368 15.65 -25.18 -26.18
N LEU A 369 14.65 -25.94 -26.65
CA LEU A 369 13.24 -25.51 -26.58
C LEU A 369 12.83 -25.18 -25.13
N PHE A 370 13.27 -26.00 -24.18
CA PHE A 370 13.01 -25.78 -22.76
C PHE A 370 13.56 -24.42 -22.27
N ARG A 371 14.78 -24.05 -22.67
CA ARG A 371 15.35 -22.72 -22.40
C ARG A 371 14.56 -21.60 -23.06
N LYS A 372 14.17 -21.74 -24.33
CA LYS A 372 13.40 -20.73 -25.09
C LYS A 372 12.03 -20.47 -24.42
N VAL A 373 11.32 -21.54 -24.02
CA VAL A 373 10.03 -21.46 -23.30
C VAL A 373 10.20 -20.84 -21.92
N TRP A 374 11.20 -21.26 -21.15
CA TRP A 374 11.50 -20.70 -19.83
C TRP A 374 11.79 -19.20 -19.91
N GLU A 375 12.64 -18.74 -20.84
CA GLU A 375 12.97 -17.32 -21.00
C GLU A 375 11.72 -16.47 -21.31
N THR A 376 10.82 -17.00 -22.15
CA THR A 376 9.58 -16.31 -22.51
C THR A 376 8.64 -16.21 -21.31
N LYS A 377 8.40 -17.32 -20.62
CA LYS A 377 7.53 -17.35 -19.43
C LYS A 377 8.10 -16.47 -18.32
N HIS A 378 9.38 -16.61 -17.99
CA HIS A 378 10.05 -15.83 -16.95
C HIS A 378 9.89 -14.32 -17.18
N ARG A 379 10.06 -13.85 -18.43
CA ARG A 379 9.85 -12.44 -18.80
C ARG A 379 8.39 -12.00 -18.67
N CYS A 380 7.45 -12.73 -19.26
CA CYS A 380 6.05 -12.35 -19.25
C CYS A 380 5.47 -12.32 -17.83
N PHE A 381 5.73 -13.36 -17.03
CA PHE A 381 5.31 -13.41 -15.63
C PHE A 381 6.00 -12.33 -14.80
N GLY A 382 7.27 -12.01 -15.08
CA GLY A 382 8.03 -11.01 -14.32
C GLY A 382 7.49 -9.60 -14.54
N LEU A 383 7.20 -9.23 -15.78
CA LEU A 383 6.60 -7.94 -16.11
C LEU A 383 5.15 -7.84 -15.60
N GLY A 384 4.38 -8.92 -15.71
CA GLY A 384 3.03 -8.97 -15.15
C GLY A 384 3.01 -8.80 -13.63
N ALA A 385 3.91 -9.49 -12.92
CA ALA A 385 4.07 -9.34 -11.48
C ALA A 385 4.50 -7.91 -11.09
N LEU A 386 5.43 -7.30 -11.84
CA LEU A 386 5.87 -5.92 -11.59
C LEU A 386 4.71 -4.92 -11.72
N ALA A 387 3.92 -5.02 -12.78
CA ALA A 387 2.75 -4.18 -13.00
C ALA A 387 1.71 -4.36 -11.88
N LEU A 388 1.42 -5.62 -11.51
CA LEU A 388 0.52 -5.93 -10.40
C LEU A 388 1.05 -5.37 -9.07
N GLY A 389 2.36 -5.43 -8.84
CA GLY A 389 3.03 -4.87 -7.66
C GLY A 389 2.90 -3.35 -7.55
N PHE A 390 3.02 -2.62 -8.67
CA PHE A 390 2.78 -1.17 -8.69
C PHE A 390 1.32 -0.82 -8.33
N TRP A 391 0.35 -1.60 -8.81
CA TRP A 391 -1.03 -1.41 -8.38
C TRP A 391 -1.23 -1.77 -6.90
N GLN A 392 -0.67 -2.90 -6.45
CA GLN A 392 -0.73 -3.39 -5.05
C GLN A 392 -0.25 -2.33 -4.05
N MET A 393 0.86 -1.64 -4.35
CA MET A 393 1.40 -0.58 -3.50
C MET A 393 0.47 0.64 -3.43
N SER A 394 -0.16 1.03 -4.55
CA SER A 394 -1.12 2.14 -4.55
C SER A 394 -2.33 1.87 -3.67
N GLU A 395 -2.89 0.65 -3.74
CA GLU A 395 -3.97 0.22 -2.83
C GLU A 395 -3.49 0.15 -1.37
N GLY A 396 -2.25 -0.28 -1.13
CA GLY A 396 -1.67 -0.32 0.21
C GLY A 396 -1.51 1.06 0.86
N ILE A 397 -1.14 2.09 0.08
CA ILE A 397 -1.05 3.48 0.56
C ILE A 397 -2.43 3.97 1.00
N GLU A 398 -3.47 3.69 0.22
CA GLU A 398 -4.85 4.06 0.58
C GLU A 398 -5.32 3.34 1.85
N LEU A 399 -5.08 2.03 1.97
CA LEU A 399 -5.44 1.27 3.16
C LEU A 399 -4.71 1.77 4.42
N PHE A 400 -3.44 2.15 4.29
CA PHE A 400 -2.69 2.76 5.38
C PHE A 400 -3.30 4.10 5.79
N SER A 401 -3.68 4.93 4.81
CA SER A 401 -4.35 6.21 5.07
C SER A 401 -5.65 6.03 5.86
N ILE A 402 -6.49 5.08 5.44
CA ILE A 402 -7.76 4.75 6.11
C ILE A 402 -7.50 4.24 7.54
N LYS A 403 -6.59 3.28 7.70
CA LYS A 403 -6.29 2.64 8.99
C LYS A 403 -5.80 3.62 10.05
N PHE A 404 -5.09 4.67 9.64
CA PHE A 404 -4.51 5.66 10.56
C PHE A 404 -5.13 7.05 10.42
N SER A 405 -6.29 7.17 9.76
CA SER A 405 -7.01 8.43 9.56
C SER A 405 -6.10 9.55 9.03
N VAL A 406 -5.21 9.21 8.10
CA VAL A 406 -4.28 10.19 7.51
C VAL A 406 -5.09 11.21 6.71
N SER A 407 -4.76 12.48 6.88
CA SER A 407 -5.49 13.54 6.17
C SER A 407 -5.37 13.39 4.65
N ALA A 408 -6.46 13.69 3.94
CA ALA A 408 -6.52 13.65 2.48
C ALA A 408 -5.37 14.42 1.81
N SER A 409 -4.96 15.55 2.41
CA SER A 409 -3.84 16.34 1.90
C SER A 409 -2.50 15.61 1.97
N ASN A 410 -2.26 14.86 3.06
CA ASN A 410 -1.03 14.10 3.25
C ASN A 410 -1.03 12.83 2.41
N GLU A 411 -2.15 12.12 2.35
CA GLU A 411 -2.36 11.01 1.43
C GLU A 411 -2.09 11.45 -0.02
N GLY A 412 -2.67 12.57 -0.46
CA GLY A 412 -2.49 13.12 -1.80
C GLY A 412 -1.02 13.43 -2.12
N LYS A 413 -0.27 14.03 -1.19
CA LYS A 413 1.17 14.30 -1.36
C LYS A 413 1.97 13.01 -1.55
N VAL A 414 1.75 12.01 -0.69
CA VAL A 414 2.42 10.71 -0.78
C VAL A 414 2.06 10.02 -2.09
N CYS A 415 0.79 10.08 -2.48
CA CYS A 415 0.31 9.48 -3.71
C CYS A 415 0.91 10.11 -4.97
N ILE A 416 1.02 11.44 -5.02
CA ILE A 416 1.69 12.15 -6.11
C ILE A 416 3.17 11.75 -6.18
N ALA A 417 3.87 11.76 -5.05
CA ALA A 417 5.29 11.37 -5.00
C ALA A 417 5.49 9.93 -5.48
N TYR A 418 4.62 9.01 -5.05
CA TYR A 418 4.60 7.63 -5.47
C TYR A 418 4.43 7.49 -7.00
N TRP A 419 3.40 8.12 -7.58
CA TRP A 419 3.15 8.00 -9.02
C TRP A 419 4.18 8.71 -9.89
N VAL A 420 4.79 9.81 -9.41
CA VAL A 420 5.94 10.42 -10.09
C VAL A 420 7.11 9.44 -10.14
N TRP A 421 7.41 8.76 -9.03
CA TRP A 421 8.46 7.75 -8.97
C TRP A 421 8.17 6.54 -9.84
N ILE A 422 6.95 5.99 -9.78
CA ILE A 422 6.54 4.86 -10.63
C ILE A 422 6.52 5.25 -12.10
N GLY A 423 6.11 6.47 -12.43
CA GLY A 423 6.16 7.02 -13.78
C GLY A 423 7.61 7.10 -14.30
N PHE A 424 8.53 7.60 -13.48
CA PHE A 424 9.96 7.61 -13.79
C PHE A 424 10.49 6.19 -14.02
N MET A 425 10.21 5.25 -13.11
CA MET A 425 10.64 3.85 -13.27
C MET A 425 10.07 3.21 -14.53
N THR A 426 8.79 3.43 -14.83
CA THR A 426 8.14 2.93 -16.04
C THR A 426 8.78 3.52 -17.30
N ALA A 427 9.09 4.82 -17.31
CA ALA A 427 9.78 5.47 -18.43
C ALA A 427 11.16 4.84 -18.68
N THR A 428 11.94 4.56 -17.62
CA THR A 428 13.24 3.87 -17.77
C THR A 428 13.11 2.46 -18.33
N LEU A 429 12.07 1.71 -17.93
CA LEU A 429 11.79 0.37 -18.46
C LEU A 429 11.45 0.43 -19.95
N LEU A 430 10.59 1.38 -20.36
CA LEU A 430 10.23 1.58 -21.77
C LEU A 430 11.45 1.98 -22.61
N LEU A 431 12.28 2.90 -22.09
CA LEU A 431 13.55 3.27 -22.72
C LEU A 431 14.48 2.06 -22.86
N GLY A 432 14.56 1.21 -21.85
CA GLY A 432 15.36 -0.02 -21.86
C GLY A 432 14.88 -1.04 -22.88
N VAL A 433 13.56 -1.20 -23.03
CA VAL A 433 12.94 -2.05 -24.08
C VAL A 433 13.25 -1.50 -25.46
N TRP A 434 13.12 -0.19 -25.67
CA TRP A 434 13.44 0.47 -26.94
C TRP A 434 14.94 0.32 -27.28
N TYR A 435 15.83 0.61 -26.34
CA TYR A 435 17.27 0.40 -26.47
C TYR A 435 17.63 -1.06 -26.83
N SER A 436 17.01 -2.02 -26.13
CA SER A 436 17.20 -3.46 -26.40
C SER A 436 16.72 -3.88 -27.79
N LYS A 437 15.73 -3.21 -28.38
CA LYS A 437 15.27 -3.46 -29.76
C LYS A 437 16.27 -2.92 -30.78
N ILE A 438 16.67 -1.65 -30.66
CA ILE A 438 17.63 -1.01 -31.59
C ILE A 438 18.92 -1.81 -31.67
N ARG A 439 19.46 -2.22 -30.52
CA ARG A 439 20.71 -3.01 -30.47
C ARG A 439 20.59 -4.35 -31.21
N LYS A 440 19.40 -4.96 -31.27
CA LYS A 440 19.20 -6.22 -32.03
C LYS A 440 19.14 -5.97 -33.53
N GLU A 441 18.62 -4.80 -33.94
CA GLU A 441 18.49 -4.41 -35.34
C GLU A 441 19.80 -3.88 -35.93
N THR A 442 20.71 -3.38 -35.10
CA THR A 442 22.10 -3.07 -35.47
C THR A 442 23.06 -4.13 -34.90
N PRO A 443 23.15 -5.33 -35.51
CA PRO A 443 24.27 -6.22 -35.23
C PRO A 443 25.54 -5.46 -35.63
N GLY A 444 26.49 -5.34 -34.72
CA GLY A 444 27.64 -4.45 -34.89
C GLY A 444 28.29 -4.60 -36.27
N LYS A 445 28.46 -3.48 -36.98
CA LYS A 445 29.62 -3.34 -37.87
C LYS A 445 30.82 -3.73 -37.02
N GLY A 446 31.51 -4.79 -37.39
CA GLY A 446 32.72 -5.21 -36.69
C GLY A 446 33.65 -4.01 -36.58
N ASN A 447 33.97 -3.61 -35.35
CA ASN A 447 35.20 -2.87 -35.11
C ASN A 447 36.34 -3.88 -35.28
N SER A 448 36.58 -4.28 -36.53
CA SER A 448 37.94 -4.57 -36.95
C SER A 448 38.66 -3.21 -36.93
N PRO A 449 39.81 -3.06 -36.26
CA PRO A 449 40.72 -1.99 -36.63
C PRO A 449 40.91 -2.05 -38.15
N PRO A 450 41.04 -0.91 -38.86
CA PRO A 450 41.40 -0.97 -40.27
C PRO A 450 42.62 -1.89 -40.38
N ALA A 451 42.52 -2.88 -41.27
CA ALA A 451 43.67 -3.67 -41.64
C ALA A 451 44.79 -2.67 -41.97
N VAL A 452 45.90 -2.78 -41.27
CA VAL A 452 47.14 -2.13 -41.70
C VAL A 452 47.44 -2.79 -43.03
N GLU A 453 47.12 -2.06 -44.10
CA GLU A 453 47.53 -2.38 -45.45
C GLU A 453 49.05 -2.25 -45.42
N ASP A 454 49.75 -3.37 -45.59
CA ASP A 454 51.20 -3.39 -45.78
C ASP A 454 51.52 -2.68 -47.10
N THR A 455 51.53 -1.35 -47.08
CA THR A 455 52.13 -0.55 -48.14
C THR A 455 53.64 -0.60 -47.93
N GLU A 456 54.27 -1.48 -48.69
CA GLU A 456 55.68 -1.51 -49.00
C GLU A 456 56.14 -0.11 -49.47
N PHE A 457 56.59 0.72 -48.54
CA PHE A 457 57.19 2.02 -48.83
C PHE A 457 58.71 1.86 -48.88
N SER A 458 59.21 1.66 -50.09
CA SER A 458 60.64 1.70 -50.40
C SER A 458 61.16 3.14 -50.23
N VAL A 459 61.88 3.38 -49.13
CA VAL A 459 62.61 4.63 -48.93
C VAL A 459 63.96 4.52 -49.62
N VAL A 460 64.07 5.23 -50.75
CA VAL A 460 65.35 5.61 -51.36
C VAL A 460 66.03 6.61 -50.43
N MET A 461 67.14 6.20 -49.81
CA MET A 461 68.00 7.07 -49.01
C MET A 461 68.99 7.82 -49.92
N PRO A 462 69.12 9.16 -49.83
CA PRO A 462 70.20 9.89 -50.47
C PRO A 462 71.52 9.63 -49.74
N LYS A 463 72.59 9.53 -50.53
CA LYS A 463 73.99 9.53 -50.09
C LYS A 463 74.34 10.89 -49.49
N ASP A 464 74.92 10.89 -48.29
CA ASP A 464 76.12 11.65 -47.87
C ASP A 464 76.09 12.04 -46.37
N ALA A 465 77.29 12.06 -45.78
CA ALA A 465 77.67 12.34 -44.39
C ALA A 465 77.51 11.14 -43.43
N MET A 466 78.48 10.21 -43.30
CA MET A 466 79.79 10.35 -42.63
C MET A 466 79.73 11.13 -41.30
N LEU A 467 79.77 10.41 -40.18
CA LEU A 467 80.91 10.44 -39.27
C LEU A 467 80.76 9.41 -38.14
N ASP A 468 81.88 8.72 -37.93
CA ASP A 468 82.16 7.63 -36.99
C ASP A 468 81.93 8.00 -35.52
N VAL A 469 81.67 7.01 -34.67
CA VAL A 469 82.57 6.64 -33.54
C VAL A 469 82.22 5.22 -33.04
N GLU A 470 83.29 4.42 -33.01
CA GLU A 470 83.58 3.15 -32.32
C GLU A 470 82.77 2.84 -31.02
N VAL A 471 82.20 1.63 -30.88
CA VAL A 471 82.78 0.41 -30.24
C VAL A 471 82.74 0.46 -28.70
N ASP A 472 81.92 -0.39 -28.07
CA ASP A 472 82.43 -1.64 -27.52
C ASP A 472 81.32 -2.61 -27.06
N ALA A 473 81.65 -3.89 -27.19
CA ALA A 473 80.81 -5.04 -26.88
C ALA A 473 81.18 -5.64 -25.53
N ASP A 474 80.18 -6.10 -24.78
CA ASP A 474 80.21 -7.26 -23.89
C ASP A 474 78.75 -7.53 -23.47
N GLY A 475 78.21 -8.74 -23.42
CA GLY A 475 78.84 -10.04 -23.31
C GLY A 475 78.22 -10.80 -22.13
N GLN A 476 77.30 -11.72 -22.44
CA GLN A 476 76.93 -12.93 -21.67
C GLN A 476 76.12 -12.81 -20.36
N GLY A 477 75.11 -13.67 -20.25
CA GLY A 477 74.36 -13.96 -19.02
C GLY A 477 72.94 -14.42 -19.28
#